data_AF-A0A3D6BCV2-F1
#
_entry.id   AF-A0A3D6BCV2-F1
#
_cell.length_a   1.000
_cell.length_b   1.000
_cell.length_c   1.000
_cell.angle_alpha   90.00
_cell.angle_beta   90.00
_cell.angle_gamma   90.00
#
_symmetry.space_group_name_H-M   'P 1'
#
loop_
_entity.id
_entity.type
_entity.pdbx_description
1 polymer ?
#
loop_
_entity_poly.entity_id
_entity_poly.type
_entity_poly.pdbx_seq_one_letter_code
_entity_poly.pdbx_strand_id
1 'polypeptide(L)'
;MKKRVSSSALFLLIISPILFLTCERAAPIPETKLVKIYSEIVLMQDTSKLSQSEIKHRVLKKFSVNDNDYEETIKFYNRTPEKWQSFFDSVIVYIERSKPKSVKSDVKSLPEQSLIKDN
;
A
#
# COMPACT_ATOMS: atom_id res chain seq x y z
N MET A 1 22.89 -26.71 51.56
CA MET A 1 21.50 -26.20 51.55
C MET A 1 20.94 -26.33 50.14
N LYS A 2 19.93 -27.18 49.92
CA LYS A 2 19.38 -27.51 48.59
C LYS A 2 18.06 -26.76 48.44
N LYS A 3 18.05 -25.67 47.64
CA LYS A 3 16.84 -24.88 47.39
C LYS A 3 15.86 -25.73 46.57
N ARG A 4 14.74 -26.14 47.20
CA ARG A 4 13.62 -26.79 46.50
C ARG A 4 12.89 -25.70 45.71
N VAL A 5 13.08 -25.68 44.40
CA VAL A 5 12.25 -24.87 43.51
C VAL A 5 10.88 -25.53 43.47
N SER A 6 9.85 -24.82 43.92
CA SER A 6 8.46 -25.29 43.99
C SER A 6 7.94 -25.61 42.59
N SER A 7 7.52 -26.86 42.39
CA SER A 7 7.06 -27.41 41.09
C SER A 7 5.85 -26.67 40.49
N SER A 8 5.11 -25.93 41.33
CA SER A 8 3.90 -25.18 40.95
C SER A 8 4.18 -23.87 40.20
N ALA A 9 5.42 -23.34 40.26
CA ALA A 9 5.79 -22.12 39.54
C ALA A 9 6.24 -22.41 38.09
N LEU A 10 6.56 -23.67 37.76
CA LEU A 10 7.02 -24.05 36.42
C LEU A 10 5.89 -24.03 35.39
N PHE A 11 4.66 -24.34 35.80
CA PHE A 11 3.50 -24.43 34.90
C PHE A 11 3.04 -23.08 34.35
N LEU A 12 3.23 -21.98 35.08
CA LEU A 12 2.88 -20.63 34.61
C LEU A 12 3.86 -20.06 33.57
N LEU A 13 5.07 -20.63 33.48
CA LEU A 13 6.09 -20.19 32.52
C LEU A 13 5.90 -20.79 31.12
N ILE A 14 5.16 -21.89 31.01
CA ILE A 14 5.00 -22.64 29.74
C ILE A 14 3.80 -22.11 28.92
N ILE A 15 2.85 -21.41 29.55
CA ILE A 15 1.64 -20.88 28.88
C ILE A 15 1.89 -19.52 28.19
N SER A 16 3.04 -18.88 28.44
CA SER A 16 3.30 -17.49 28.04
C SER A 16 3.57 -17.21 26.54
N PRO A 17 3.99 -18.13 25.64
CA PRO A 17 4.33 -17.71 24.28
C PRO A 17 3.21 -17.82 23.23
N ILE A 18 1.96 -18.17 23.57
CA ILE A 18 0.90 -18.41 22.56
C ILE A 18 0.24 -17.09 22.06
N LEU A 19 0.55 -15.93 22.65
CA LEU A 19 -0.21 -14.69 22.42
C LEU A 19 0.18 -13.86 21.18
N PHE A 20 1.11 -14.31 20.32
CA PHE A 20 1.54 -13.55 19.14
C PHE A 20 1.31 -14.25 17.80
N LEU A 21 0.25 -15.06 17.67
CA LEU A 21 -0.26 -15.42 16.34
C LEU A 21 -1.03 -14.22 15.76
N THR A 22 -0.30 -13.19 15.32
CA THR A 22 -0.87 -12.12 14.51
C THR A 22 -1.25 -12.73 13.16
N CYS A 23 -2.50 -13.13 13.02
CA CYS A 23 -3.07 -13.48 11.73
C CYS A 23 -3.16 -12.20 10.90
N GLU A 24 -2.13 -11.92 10.09
CA GLU A 24 -2.17 -10.83 9.13
C GLU A 24 -3.19 -11.17 8.05
N ARG A 25 -4.36 -10.52 8.09
CA ARG A 25 -5.33 -10.63 6.99
C ARG A 25 -4.74 -9.98 5.75
N ALA A 26 -4.72 -10.72 4.64
CA ALA A 26 -4.34 -10.18 3.35
C ALA A 26 -5.27 -9.02 2.93
N ALA A 27 -4.73 -8.09 2.12
CA ALA A 27 -5.52 -7.02 1.55
C ALA A 27 -6.67 -7.57 0.67
N PRO A 28 -7.87 -6.94 0.69
CA PRO A 28 -8.98 -7.33 -0.20
C PRO A 28 -8.65 -7.24 -1.69
N ILE A 29 -7.83 -6.25 -2.08
CA ILE A 29 -7.38 -6.07 -3.46
C ILE A 29 -5.92 -6.54 -3.57
N PRO A 30 -5.60 -7.46 -4.49
CA PRO A 30 -4.22 -7.83 -4.78
C PRO A 30 -3.39 -6.63 -5.24
N GLU A 31 -2.13 -6.53 -4.78
CA GLU A 31 -1.23 -5.41 -5.09
C GLU A 31 -1.14 -5.11 -6.59
N THR A 32 -0.98 -6.15 -7.42
CA THR A 32 -0.88 -5.99 -8.89
C THR A 32 -2.12 -5.37 -9.52
N LYS A 33 -3.31 -5.56 -8.92
CA LYS A 33 -4.56 -4.92 -9.34
C LYS A 33 -4.64 -3.50 -8.80
N LEU A 34 -4.22 -3.28 -7.54
CA LEU A 34 -4.15 -1.95 -6.92
C LEU A 34 -3.21 -1.01 -7.70
N VAL A 35 -2.05 -1.51 -8.14
CA VAL A 35 -1.10 -0.75 -8.98
C VAL A 35 -1.78 -0.22 -10.24
N LYS A 36 -2.55 -1.06 -10.93
CA LYS A 36 -3.28 -0.65 -12.15
C LYS A 36 -4.36 0.39 -11.84
N ILE A 37 -5.13 0.16 -10.78
CA ILE A 37 -6.19 1.07 -10.33
C ILE A 37 -5.60 2.45 -10.01
N TYR A 38 -4.57 2.49 -9.18
CA TYR A 38 -3.96 3.74 -8.74
C TYR A 38 -3.30 4.48 -9.91
N SER A 39 -2.61 3.75 -10.79
CA SER A 39 -2.02 4.35 -12.01
C SER A 39 -3.07 4.99 -12.90
N GLU A 40 -4.22 4.34 -13.10
CA GLU A 40 -5.33 4.88 -13.91
C GLU A 40 -6.00 6.08 -13.24
N ILE A 41 -6.09 6.10 -11.91
CA ILE A 41 -6.55 7.28 -11.16
C ILE A 41 -5.60 8.45 -11.44
N VAL A 42 -4.29 8.28 -11.24
CA VAL A 42 -3.29 9.35 -11.46
C VAL A 42 -3.33 9.85 -12.91
N LEU A 43 -3.32 8.95 -13.89
CA LEU A 43 -3.37 9.32 -15.30
C LEU A 43 -4.66 10.08 -15.66
N MET A 44 -5.80 9.69 -15.08
CA MET A 44 -7.08 10.36 -15.33
C MET A 44 -7.18 11.72 -14.61
N GLN A 45 -6.52 11.87 -13.46
CA GLN A 45 -6.40 13.15 -12.76
C GLN A 45 -5.66 14.18 -13.61
N ASP A 46 -4.59 13.76 -14.30
CA ASP A 46 -3.82 14.65 -15.15
C ASP A 46 -4.51 15.00 -16.48
N THR A 47 -5.40 14.13 -16.97
CA THR A 47 -5.96 14.23 -18.33
C THR A 47 -7.44 14.63 -18.39
N SER A 48 -8.18 14.52 -17.29
CA SER A 48 -9.62 14.78 -17.26
C SER A 48 -9.98 16.04 -16.46
N LYS A 49 -11.15 16.60 -16.72
CA LYS A 49 -11.74 17.71 -15.92
C LYS A 49 -12.68 17.20 -14.82
N LEU A 50 -12.68 15.90 -14.57
CA LEU A 50 -13.56 15.27 -13.60
C LEU A 50 -13.06 15.55 -12.18
N SER A 51 -13.99 15.56 -11.23
CA SER A 51 -13.61 15.62 -9.81
C SER A 51 -12.91 14.34 -9.36
N GLN A 52 -12.14 14.44 -8.28
CA GLN A 52 -11.42 13.29 -7.70
C GLN A 52 -12.34 12.11 -7.38
N SER A 53 -13.55 12.38 -6.89
CA SER A 53 -14.55 11.35 -6.57
C SER A 53 -15.11 10.67 -7.81
N GLU A 54 -15.38 11.44 -8.88
CA GLU A 54 -15.84 10.90 -10.16
C GLU A 54 -14.76 10.02 -10.82
N ILE A 55 -13.50 10.45 -10.75
CA ILE A 55 -12.36 9.67 -11.26
C ILE A 55 -12.23 8.36 -10.48
N LYS A 56 -12.19 8.42 -9.14
CA LYS A 56 -12.15 7.23 -8.28
C LYS A 56 -13.29 6.27 -8.65
N HIS A 57 -14.53 6.77 -8.70
CA HIS A 57 -15.69 5.95 -9.01
C HIS A 57 -15.60 5.28 -10.39
N ARG A 58 -15.23 6.03 -11.43
CA ARG A 58 -15.08 5.49 -12.79
C ARG A 58 -13.99 4.43 -12.88
N VAL A 59 -12.84 4.66 -12.26
CA VAL A 59 -11.72 3.72 -12.29
C VAL A 59 -12.06 2.46 -11.49
N LEU A 60 -12.59 2.59 -10.27
CA LEU A 60 -12.99 1.42 -9.48
C LEU A 60 -14.03 0.57 -10.20
N LYS A 61 -15.02 1.20 -10.85
CA LYS A 61 -16.00 0.52 -11.69
C LYS A 61 -15.35 -0.22 -12.87
N LYS A 62 -14.38 0.39 -13.56
CA LYS A 62 -13.61 -0.23 -14.66
C LYS A 62 -12.90 -1.52 -14.23
N PHE A 63 -12.45 -1.60 -12.98
CA PHE A 63 -11.77 -2.77 -12.42
C PHE A 63 -12.68 -3.71 -11.63
N SER A 64 -14.00 -3.47 -11.62
CA SER A 64 -14.98 -4.23 -10.83
C SER A 64 -14.57 -4.30 -9.35
N VAL A 65 -14.16 -3.17 -8.80
CA VAL A 65 -13.83 -2.99 -7.39
C VAL A 65 -14.87 -2.06 -6.78
N ASN A 66 -15.36 -2.39 -5.59
CA ASN A 66 -16.22 -1.50 -4.83
C ASN A 66 -15.38 -0.58 -3.91
N ASP A 67 -15.99 0.51 -3.46
CA ASP A 67 -15.31 1.49 -2.60
C ASP A 67 -14.80 0.89 -1.28
N ASN A 68 -15.55 -0.04 -0.67
CA ASN A 68 -15.19 -0.63 0.61
C ASN A 68 -13.91 -1.48 0.52
N ASP A 69 -13.78 -2.32 -0.51
CA ASP A 69 -12.57 -3.14 -0.72
C ASP A 69 -11.35 -2.26 -1.00
N TYR A 70 -11.55 -1.14 -1.71
CA TYR A 70 -10.51 -0.15 -1.93
C TYR A 70 -10.09 0.51 -0.61
N GLU A 71 -11.04 0.99 0.18
CA GLU A 71 -10.76 1.64 1.46
C GLU A 71 -10.09 0.69 2.47
N GLU A 72 -10.56 -0.55 2.58
CA GLU A 72 -9.93 -1.57 3.42
C GLU A 72 -8.53 -1.94 2.93
N THR A 73 -8.30 -1.94 1.62
CA THR A 73 -6.95 -2.11 1.07
C THR A 73 -6.04 -0.94 1.44
N ILE A 74 -6.50 0.31 1.31
CA ILE A 74 -5.70 1.48 1.73
C ILE A 74 -5.41 1.42 3.24
N LYS A 75 -6.40 1.07 4.07
CA LYS A 75 -6.20 0.86 5.51
C LYS A 75 -5.17 -0.25 5.79
N PHE A 76 -5.17 -1.33 5.01
CA PHE A 76 -4.16 -2.39 5.13
C PHE A 76 -2.75 -1.85 4.86
N TYR A 77 -2.54 -1.09 3.78
CA TYR A 77 -1.23 -0.48 3.50
C TYR A 77 -0.82 0.55 4.57
N ASN A 78 -1.77 1.31 5.12
CA ASN A 78 -1.50 2.27 6.19
C ASN A 78 -1.02 1.63 7.51
N ARG A 79 -1.26 0.33 7.73
CA ARG A 79 -0.74 -0.40 8.90
C ARG A 79 0.72 -0.82 8.75
N THR A 80 1.24 -0.83 7.52
CA THR A 80 2.59 -1.30 7.20
C THR A 80 3.23 -0.29 6.25
N PRO A 81 3.63 0.91 6.74
CA PRO A 81 4.07 2.01 5.88
C PRO A 81 5.23 1.68 4.93
N GLU A 82 6.09 0.73 5.30
CA GLU A 82 7.19 0.24 4.49
C GLU A 82 6.75 -0.38 3.16
N LYS A 83 5.50 -0.86 3.06
CA LYS A 83 4.94 -1.40 1.80
C LYS A 83 4.69 -0.31 0.75
N TRP A 84 4.56 0.95 1.17
CA TRP A 84 4.27 2.04 0.24
C TRP A 84 5.37 2.25 -0.79
N GLN A 85 6.65 2.13 -0.39
CA GLN A 85 7.76 2.34 -1.32
C GLN A 85 7.70 1.35 -2.49
N SER A 86 7.63 0.04 -2.20
CA SER A 86 7.54 -1.01 -3.22
C SER A 86 6.29 -0.87 -4.10
N PHE A 87 5.17 -0.45 -3.50
CA PHE A 87 3.94 -0.19 -4.23
C PHE A 87 4.11 0.97 -5.23
N PHE A 88 4.66 2.10 -4.80
CA PHE A 88 4.86 3.27 -5.66
C PHE A 88 5.91 3.02 -6.74
N ASP A 89 6.98 2.29 -6.45
CA ASP A 89 7.95 1.85 -7.45
C ASP A 89 7.25 1.05 -8.57
N SER A 90 6.33 0.15 -8.19
CA SER A 90 5.53 -0.63 -9.13
C SER A 90 4.56 0.22 -9.96
N VAL A 91 3.96 1.25 -9.36
CA VAL A 91 3.13 2.24 -10.05
C VAL A 91 3.94 3.01 -11.09
N ILE A 92 5.12 3.50 -10.73
CA ILE A 92 6.01 4.23 -11.65
C ILE A 92 6.35 3.35 -12.86
N VAL A 93 6.79 2.12 -12.61
CA VAL A 93 7.10 1.16 -13.69
C VAL A 93 5.88 0.87 -14.57
N TYR A 94 4.69 0.76 -13.99
CA TYR A 94 3.46 0.55 -14.77
C TYR A 94 3.12 1.75 -15.66
N ILE A 95 3.22 2.97 -15.12
CA ILE A 95 2.97 4.20 -15.87
C ILE A 95 3.98 4.35 -17.01
N GLU A 96 5.27 4.13 -16.75
CA GLU A 96 6.32 4.21 -17.78
C GLU A 96 6.09 3.22 -18.92
N ARG A 97 5.66 1.99 -18.60
CA ARG A 97 5.38 0.96 -19.60
C ARG A 97 4.07 1.18 -20.36
N SER A 98 3.11 1.89 -19.78
CA SER A 98 1.81 2.15 -20.41
C SER A 98 1.83 3.36 -21.35
N LYS A 99 2.85 4.21 -21.29
CA LYS A 99 3.07 5.27 -22.29
C LYS A 99 3.37 4.64 -23.66
N PRO A 100 2.72 5.09 -24.75
CA PRO A 100 3.10 4.68 -26.09
C PRO A 100 4.58 5.04 -26.31
N LYS A 101 5.34 4.18 -27.00
CA LYS A 101 6.74 4.42 -27.38
C LYS A 101 6.84 5.56 -28.42
N SER A 102 6.43 6.77 -28.08
CA SER A 102 6.74 7.96 -28.85
C SER A 102 8.08 8.51 -28.36
N VAL A 103 9.11 8.31 -29.18
CA VAL A 103 10.35 9.10 -29.37
C VAL A 103 10.89 9.81 -28.11
N LYS A 104 12.05 9.32 -27.62
CA LYS A 104 13.02 10.00 -26.72
C LYS A 104 12.44 11.12 -25.85
N SER A 105 12.03 10.77 -24.63
CA SER A 105 11.80 11.77 -23.58
C SER A 105 13.16 12.27 -23.10
N ASP A 106 13.53 13.49 -23.46
CA ASP A 106 14.62 14.20 -22.82
C ASP A 106 14.28 14.33 -21.33
N VAL A 107 15.01 13.58 -20.51
CA VAL A 107 14.86 13.54 -19.05
C VAL A 107 15.35 14.88 -18.49
N LYS A 108 14.45 15.87 -18.42
CA LYS A 108 14.66 17.08 -17.63
C LYS A 108 13.34 17.62 -17.07
N SER A 109 12.66 16.82 -16.26
CA SER A 109 11.65 17.31 -15.31
C SER A 109 11.13 16.18 -14.43
N LEU A 110 11.95 15.69 -13.49
CA LEU A 110 11.38 15.37 -12.18
C LEU A 110 11.40 16.67 -11.38
N PRO A 111 10.29 17.14 -10.80
CA PRO A 111 10.35 18.20 -9.82
C PRO A 111 11.18 17.69 -8.64
N GLU A 112 12.33 18.32 -8.42
CA GLU A 112 13.07 18.23 -7.18
C GLU A 112 12.09 18.57 -6.05
N GLN A 113 11.78 17.59 -5.19
CA GLN A 113 10.97 17.85 -4.00
C GLN A 113 11.68 18.94 -3.21
N SER A 114 11.14 20.15 -3.30
CA SER A 114 11.66 21.31 -2.61
C SER A 114 11.65 21.01 -1.12
N LEU A 115 12.85 20.92 -0.54
CA LEU A 115 13.12 20.97 0.88
C LEU A 115 12.20 22.03 1.51
N ILE A 116 11.25 21.56 2.32
CA ILE A 116 10.54 22.40 3.27
C ILE A 116 11.62 22.94 4.20
N LYS A 117 11.91 24.22 4.06
CA LYS A 117 12.78 24.95 4.97
C LYS A 117 11.95 25.30 6.19
N ASP A 118 12.32 24.70 7.32
CA ASP A 118 11.79 25.03 8.64
C ASP A 118 11.95 26.54 8.90
N ASN A 119 10.85 27.17 9.35
CA ASN A 119 10.84 28.44 10.07
C ASN A 119 9.88 28.31 11.24
#